data_AF-A0A0T6BFR1-F1
#
_entry.id   AF-A0A0T6BFR1-F1
#
_cell.length_a   1.000
_cell.length_b   1.000
_cell.length_c   1.000
_cell.angle_alpha   90.00
_cell.angle_beta   90.00
_cell.angle_gamma   90.00
#
_symmetry.space_group_name_H-M   'P 1'
#
loop_
_entity.id
_entity.type
_entity.pdbx_description
1 polymer ?
#
loop_
_entity_poly.entity_id
_entity_poly.type
_entity_poly.pdbx_seq_one_letter_code
_entity_poly.pdbx_strand_id
1 'polypeptide(L)'
;MGYLQRHLKYVLALSQLFGVLPVSGIFSDDPLRLKFSWLSWKVLYTCCLILLTFFLVLMAFYNLCTNDFELPNFTTFVFFSNGFIVITVFLKLATEWPEFMRYWHSTEMFIKSKVLLPKRFVSLPFIILSAAAIEHGLFVTYCITFEEFNGNITINGFEHFMTNDVYVFNYISYTW
;
A
#
# COMPACT_ATOMS: atom_id res chain seq x y z
N MET A 1 17.13 -1.40 23.48
CA MET A 1 16.02 -1.57 22.53
C MET A 1 14.83 -2.20 23.23
N GLY A 2 13.64 -1.59 23.16
CA GLY A 2 12.40 -2.18 23.69
C GLY A 2 12.03 -3.48 22.97
N TYR A 3 11.33 -4.40 23.64
CA TYR A 3 11.02 -5.71 23.06
C TYR A 3 10.11 -5.58 21.84
N LEU A 4 9.12 -4.68 21.89
CA LEU A 4 8.24 -4.35 20.77
C LEU A 4 9.00 -3.83 19.54
N GLN A 5 9.90 -2.86 19.74
CA GLN A 5 10.68 -2.23 18.66
C GLN A 5 11.53 -3.26 17.90
N ARG A 6 12.09 -4.25 18.61
CA ARG A 6 12.92 -5.31 18.01
C ARG A 6 12.13 -6.23 17.08
N HIS A 7 10.84 -6.47 17.36
CA HIS A 7 9.98 -7.32 16.53
C HIS A 7 9.37 -6.53 15.37
N LEU A 8 9.03 -5.26 15.60
CA LEU A 8 8.43 -4.40 14.58
C LEU A 8 9.43 -3.87 13.56
N LYS A 9 10.74 -3.92 13.81
CA LYS A 9 11.76 -3.38 12.89
C LYS A 9 11.67 -3.94 11.47
N TYR A 10 11.34 -5.22 11.30
CA TYR A 10 11.21 -5.84 9.98
C TYR A 10 9.93 -5.42 9.27
N VAL A 11 8.83 -5.30 10.02
CA VAL A 11 7.55 -4.80 9.49
C VAL A 11 7.68 -3.34 9.08
N LEU A 12 8.36 -2.50 9.89
CA LEU A 12 8.64 -1.10 9.58
C LEU A 12 9.64 -0.95 8.42
N ALA A 13 10.59 -1.86 8.25
CA ALA A 13 11.47 -1.86 7.09
C ALA A 13 10.69 -2.22 5.81
N LEU A 14 9.81 -3.21 5.89
CA LEU A 14 8.95 -3.61 4.78
C LEU A 14 7.97 -2.49 4.41
N SER A 15 7.38 -1.82 5.39
CA SER A 15 6.46 -0.70 5.12
C SER A 15 7.16 0.42 4.35
N GLN A 16 8.44 0.69 4.64
CA GLN A 16 9.21 1.70 3.92
C GLN A 16 9.49 1.37 2.47
N LEU A 17 9.57 0.09 2.11
CA LEU A 17 9.67 -0.33 0.72
C LEU A 17 8.43 0.10 -0.08
N PHE A 18 7.25 0.04 0.55
CA PHE A 18 5.99 0.46 -0.03
C PHE A 18 5.69 1.96 0.17
N GLY A 19 6.64 2.73 0.71
CA GLY A 19 6.42 4.15 1.02
C GLY A 19 5.39 4.41 2.13
N VAL A 20 5.16 3.40 2.98
CA VAL A 20 4.25 3.45 4.11
C VAL A 20 5.07 3.61 5.41
N LEU A 21 4.65 4.52 6.29
CA LEU A 21 5.34 4.84 7.55
C LEU A 21 6.82 5.29 7.39
N PRO A 22 7.08 6.48 6.82
CA PRO A 22 8.44 7.00 6.65
C PRO A 22 9.06 7.48 7.97
N VAL A 23 9.47 6.56 8.83
CA VAL A 23 10.15 6.84 10.11
C VAL A 23 11.67 6.60 10.04
N SER A 24 12.48 7.52 10.58
CA SER A 24 13.94 7.36 10.61
C SER A 24 14.39 6.69 11.92
N GLY A 25 15.48 5.92 11.86
CA GLY A 25 16.08 5.28 13.04
C GLY A 25 15.54 3.89 13.41
N ILE A 26 14.87 3.17 12.50
CA ILE A 26 14.24 1.85 12.77
C ILE A 26 15.22 0.82 13.35
N PHE A 27 16.48 0.82 12.87
CA PHE A 27 17.51 -0.12 13.30
C PHE A 27 18.36 0.37 14.48
N SER A 28 18.06 1.54 15.04
CA SER A 28 18.79 2.03 16.22
C SER A 28 18.35 1.25 17.46
N ASP A 29 19.32 0.77 18.25
CA ASP A 29 19.07 0.08 19.52
C ASP A 29 18.41 0.96 20.60
N ASP A 30 18.37 2.28 20.36
CA ASP A 30 17.77 3.26 21.24
C ASP A 30 16.37 3.71 20.73
N PRO A 31 15.28 3.44 21.47
CA PRO A 31 13.93 3.90 21.13
C PRO A 31 13.83 5.44 21.05
N LEU A 32 14.72 6.19 21.69
CA LEU A 32 14.73 7.66 21.65
C LEU A 32 15.23 8.22 20.32
N ARG A 33 15.95 7.41 19.53
CA ARG A 33 16.48 7.76 18.21
C ARG A 33 15.48 7.58 17.07
N LEU A 34 14.31 7.00 17.34
CA LEU A 34 13.21 7.01 16.38
C LEU A 34 12.76 8.46 16.20
N LYS A 35 12.91 9.00 14.99
CA LYS A 35 12.52 10.37 14.66
C LYS A 35 11.79 10.37 13.34
N PHE A 36 10.69 11.11 13.32
CA PHE A 36 10.07 11.52 12.07
C PHE A 36 10.78 12.79 11.59
N SER A 37 11.16 12.84 10.32
CA SER A 37 11.71 14.05 9.70
C SER A 37 11.02 14.26 8.37
N TRP A 38 10.33 15.39 8.26
CA TRP A 38 9.66 15.83 7.02
C TRP A 38 10.65 15.99 5.86
N LEU A 39 11.92 16.29 6.15
CA LEU A 39 12.97 16.50 5.15
C LEU A 39 13.81 15.23 4.92
N SER A 40 13.15 14.09 4.78
CA SER A 40 13.79 12.81 4.45
C SER A 40 13.37 12.35 3.06
N TRP A 41 14.29 11.72 2.31
CA TRP A 41 13.99 11.07 1.02
C TRP A 41 12.79 10.12 1.10
N LYS A 42 12.59 9.49 2.26
CA LYS A 42 11.46 8.57 2.51
C LYS A 42 10.11 9.29 2.55
N VAL A 43 10.08 10.47 3.15
CA VAL A 43 8.87 11.33 3.18
C VAL A 43 8.61 11.89 1.79
N LEU A 44 9.65 12.30 1.06
CA LEU A 44 9.51 12.72 -0.34
C LEU A 44 8.91 11.60 -1.20
N TYR A 45 9.42 10.38 -1.09
CA TYR A 45 8.88 9.20 -1.79
C TYR A 45 7.41 8.95 -1.43
N THR A 46 7.05 9.04 -0.15
CA THR A 46 5.67 8.90 0.32
C THR A 46 4.77 10.00 -0.26
N CYS A 47 5.23 11.25 -0.26
CA CYS A 47 4.50 12.38 -0.86
C CYS A 47 4.31 12.20 -2.37
N CYS A 48 5.32 11.71 -3.09
CA CYS A 48 5.19 11.37 -4.51
C CYS A 48 4.13 10.30 -4.74
N LEU A 49 4.08 9.26 -3.89
CA LEU A 49 3.03 8.23 -3.97
C LEU A 49 1.64 8.79 -3.67
N ILE A 50 1.51 9.69 -2.69
CA ILE A 50 0.23 10.38 -2.41
C ILE A 50 -0.22 11.20 -3.61
N LEU A 51 0.69 11.95 -4.25
CA LEU A 51 0.37 12.73 -5.45
C LEU A 51 -0.03 11.84 -6.62
N LEU A 52 0.70 10.75 -6.84
CA LEU A 52 0.39 9.80 -7.91
C LEU A 52 -0.97 9.12 -7.67
N THR A 53 -1.22 8.64 -6.46
CA THR A 53 -2.51 8.01 -6.11
C THR A 53 -3.67 9.01 -6.17
N PHE A 54 -3.46 10.25 -5.75
CA PHE A 54 -4.45 11.31 -5.92
C PHE A 54 -4.76 11.57 -7.40
N PHE A 55 -3.74 11.61 -8.27
CA PHE A 55 -3.93 11.74 -9.71
C PHE A 55 -4.72 10.56 -10.29
N LEU A 56 -4.44 9.32 -9.85
CA LEU A 56 -5.21 8.14 -10.25
C LEU A 56 -6.68 8.23 -9.82
N VAL A 57 -6.95 8.73 -8.61
CA VAL A 57 -8.32 8.97 -8.14
C VAL A 57 -9.04 9.99 -9.00
N LEU A 58 -8.38 11.09 -9.36
CA LEU A 58 -8.96 12.11 -10.24
C LEU A 58 -9.27 11.55 -11.63
N MET A 59 -8.37 10.76 -12.21
CA MET A 59 -8.59 10.12 -13.51
C MET A 59 -9.72 9.09 -13.46
N ALA A 60 -9.78 8.28 -12.41
CA ALA A 60 -10.87 7.32 -12.22
C ALA A 60 -12.22 8.03 -12.02
N PHE A 61 -12.23 9.15 -11.30
CA PHE A 61 -13.42 9.99 -11.13
C PHE A 61 -13.87 10.63 -12.45
N TYR A 62 -12.92 11.17 -13.21
CA TYR A 62 -13.20 11.71 -14.55
C TYR A 62 -13.81 10.62 -15.45
N ASN A 63 -13.20 9.43 -15.49
CA ASN A 63 -13.68 8.29 -16.24
C ASN A 63 -15.10 7.87 -15.84
N LEU A 64 -15.43 7.93 -14.54
CA LEU A 64 -16.77 7.65 -14.02
C LEU A 64 -17.81 8.72 -14.42
N CYS A 65 -17.39 9.97 -14.62
CA CYS A 65 -18.27 11.05 -15.04
C CYS A 65 -18.46 11.13 -16.56
N THR A 66 -17.48 10.68 -17.35
CA THR A 66 -17.51 10.77 -18.81
C THR A 66 -18.07 9.52 -19.49
N ASN A 67 -17.90 8.35 -18.88
CA ASN A 67 -18.45 7.09 -19.39
C ASN A 67 -19.73 6.74 -18.63
N ASP A 68 -20.45 5.75 -19.13
CA ASP A 68 -21.63 5.23 -18.45
C ASP A 68 -21.28 4.71 -17.05
N PHE A 69 -22.25 4.83 -16.13
CA PHE A 69 -22.09 4.38 -14.75
C PHE A 69 -22.08 2.85 -14.70
N GLU A 70 -20.91 2.29 -14.93
CA GLU A 70 -20.68 0.85 -14.89
C GLU A 70 -20.01 0.45 -13.56
N LEU A 71 -20.40 -0.72 -13.04
CA LEU A 71 -19.88 -1.28 -11.80
C LEU A 71 -18.34 -1.40 -11.77
N PRO A 72 -17.64 -1.78 -12.87
CA PRO A 72 -16.17 -1.84 -12.90
C PRO A 72 -15.50 -0.48 -12.73
N ASN A 73 -16.05 0.58 -13.35
CA ASN A 73 -15.54 1.95 -13.23
C ASN A 73 -15.69 2.48 -11.80
N PHE A 74 -16.84 2.22 -11.17
CA PHE A 74 -17.07 2.59 -9.78
C PHE A 74 -16.12 1.83 -8.82
N THR A 75 -15.93 0.53 -9.04
CA THR A 75 -15.03 -0.30 -8.23
C THR A 75 -13.59 0.21 -8.32
N THR A 76 -13.14 0.58 -9.51
CA THR A 76 -11.81 1.15 -9.77
C THR A 76 -11.61 2.47 -9.03
N PHE A 77 -12.60 3.35 -9.05
CA PHE A 77 -12.57 4.62 -8.30
C PHE A 77 -12.47 4.39 -6.79
N VAL A 78 -13.27 3.47 -6.23
CA VAL A 78 -13.24 3.14 -4.80
C VAL A 78 -11.89 2.55 -4.40
N PHE A 79 -11.31 1.69 -5.24
CA PHE A 79 -10.01 1.07 -5.00
C PHE A 79 -8.88 2.11 -4.90
N PHE A 80 -8.76 3.01 -5.89
CA PHE A 80 -7.73 4.06 -5.84
C PHE A 80 -7.96 5.05 -4.69
N SER A 81 -9.22 5.38 -4.39
CA SER A 81 -9.58 6.26 -3.27
C SER A 81 -9.17 5.65 -1.93
N ASN A 82 -9.42 4.36 -1.74
CA ASN A 82 -8.98 3.63 -0.56
C ASN A 82 -7.45 3.65 -0.43
N GLY A 83 -6.71 3.41 -1.52
CA GLY A 83 -5.25 3.50 -1.52
C GLY A 83 -4.73 4.87 -1.08
N PHE A 84 -5.30 5.95 -1.62
CA PHE A 84 -4.97 7.33 -1.25
C PHE A 84 -5.23 7.60 0.26
N ILE A 85 -6.40 7.19 0.77
CA ILE A 85 -6.76 7.36 2.18
C ILE A 85 -5.78 6.60 3.06
N VAL A 86 -5.49 5.34 2.74
CA VAL A 86 -4.59 4.48 3.50
C VAL A 86 -3.20 5.10 3.60
N ILE A 87 -2.60 5.51 2.48
CA ILE A 87 -1.26 6.11 2.48
C ILE A 87 -1.24 7.41 3.29
N THR A 88 -2.28 8.23 3.17
CA THR A 88 -2.40 9.50 3.92
C THR A 88 -2.52 9.26 5.44
N VAL A 89 -3.35 8.29 5.85
CA VAL A 89 -3.49 7.90 7.26
C VAL A 89 -2.19 7.36 7.80
N PHE A 90 -1.46 6.55 7.03
CA PHE A 90 -0.15 6.03 7.44
C PHE A 90 0.92 7.12 7.51
N LEU A 91 0.87 8.14 6.66
CA LEU A 91 1.75 9.29 6.78
C LEU A 91 1.47 10.06 8.08
N LYS A 92 0.19 10.28 8.41
CA LYS A 92 -0.19 10.87 9.71
C LYS A 92 0.32 10.00 10.86
N LEU A 93 0.07 8.70 10.82
CA LEU A 93 0.53 7.75 11.84
C LEU A 93 2.06 7.81 12.01
N ALA A 94 2.83 7.99 10.93
CA ALA A 94 4.28 8.10 10.99
C ALA A 94 4.77 9.30 11.83
N THR A 95 3.99 10.39 11.89
CA THR A 95 4.34 11.58 12.67
C THR A 95 4.18 11.33 14.18
N GLU A 96 3.14 10.61 14.59
CA GLU A 96 2.83 10.28 15.98
C GLU A 96 3.57 9.01 16.47
N TRP A 97 4.04 8.17 15.55
CA TRP A 97 4.70 6.90 15.83
C TRP A 97 5.90 7.00 16.80
N PRO A 98 6.81 7.99 16.71
CA PRO A 98 7.91 8.13 17.65
C PRO A 98 7.46 8.39 19.09
N GLU A 99 6.40 9.17 19.27
CA GLU A 99 5.86 9.48 20.59
C GLU A 99 5.19 8.24 21.19
N PHE A 100 4.37 7.53 20.40
CA PHE A 100 3.77 6.26 20.79
C PHE A 100 4.81 5.24 21.23
N MET A 101 5.89 5.07 20.45
CA MET A 101 6.96 4.12 20.77
C MET A 101 7.72 4.48 22.06
N ARG A 102 7.88 5.77 22.36
CA ARG A 102 8.50 6.24 23.61
C ARG A 102 7.60 5.98 24.81
N TYR A 103 6.32 6.29 24.69
CA TYR A 103 5.33 6.01 25.73
C TYR A 103 5.27 4.50 26.01
N TRP A 104 5.20 3.69 24.95
CA TRP A 104 5.19 2.24 25.08
C TRP A 104 6.45 1.69 25.75
N HIS A 105 7.62 2.22 25.40
CA HIS A 105 8.88 1.81 26.04
C HIS A 105 8.90 2.11 27.55
N SER A 106 8.39 3.27 27.96
CA SER A 106 8.22 3.63 29.37
C SER A 106 7.31 2.63 30.09
N THR A 107 6.19 2.25 29.46
CA THR A 107 5.26 1.25 30.01
C THR A 107 5.90 -0.14 30.11
N GLU A 108 6.65 -0.59 29.10
CA GLU A 108 7.39 -1.86 29.14
C GLU A 108 8.38 -1.89 30.33
N MET A 109 9.09 -0.80 30.56
CA MET A 109 10.02 -0.68 31.68
C MET A 109 9.30 -0.70 33.04
N PHE A 110 8.16 -0.01 33.15
CA PHE A 110 7.37 0.05 34.38
C PHE A 110 6.81 -1.33 34.77
N ILE A 111 6.26 -2.06 33.80
CA ILE A 111 5.62 -3.36 34.05
C ILE A 111 6.66 -4.49 34.18
N LYS A 112 7.93 -4.27 33.78
CA LYS A 112 8.98 -5.31 33.61
C LYS A 112 8.50 -6.53 32.81
N SER A 113 7.43 -6.37 32.04
CA SER A 113 6.81 -7.45 31.28
C SER A 113 7.47 -7.53 29.91
N LYS A 114 7.90 -8.75 29.57
CA LYS A 114 8.25 -9.06 28.19
C LYS A 114 6.93 -9.28 27.46
N VAL A 115 6.44 -8.25 26.78
CA VAL A 115 5.29 -8.40 25.88
C VAL A 115 5.74 -9.29 24.71
N LEU A 116 5.49 -10.60 24.85
CA LEU A 116 5.58 -11.53 23.74
C LEU A 116 4.37 -11.25 22.85
N LEU A 117 4.57 -10.58 21.72
CA LEU A 117 3.55 -10.55 20.68
C LEU A 117 3.22 -12.00 20.33
N PRO A 118 1.97 -12.47 20.55
CA PRO A 118 1.61 -13.82 20.20
C PRO A 118 1.82 -14.00 18.70
N LYS A 119 2.54 -15.05 18.28
CA LYS A 119 2.93 -15.28 16.87
C LYS A 119 1.76 -15.14 15.87
N ARG A 120 0.53 -15.45 16.33
CA ARG A 120 -0.73 -15.26 15.59
C ARG A 120 -0.95 -13.84 15.06
N PHE A 121 -0.55 -12.79 15.79
CA PHE A 121 -0.71 -11.40 15.35
C PHE A 121 0.26 -11.03 14.21
N VAL A 122 1.35 -11.80 14.05
CA VAL A 122 2.29 -11.63 12.95
C VAL A 122 1.91 -12.53 11.77
N SER A 123 1.43 -13.76 12.02
CA SER A 123 1.10 -14.71 10.97
C SER A 123 -0.23 -14.41 10.27
N LEU A 124 -1.25 -13.91 10.99
CA LEU A 124 -2.58 -13.64 10.42
C LEU A 124 -2.55 -12.62 9.28
N PRO A 125 -1.89 -11.45 9.42
CA PRO A 125 -1.78 -10.49 8.30
C PRO A 125 -1.11 -11.11 7.09
N PHE A 126 -0.05 -11.90 7.29
CA PHE A 126 0.64 -12.59 6.20
C PHE A 126 -0.27 -13.56 5.45
N ILE A 127 -1.08 -14.34 6.19
CA ILE A 127 -2.03 -15.29 5.59
C ILE A 127 -3.08 -14.54 4.79
N ILE A 128 -3.68 -13.50 5.38
CA ILE A 128 -4.75 -12.71 4.72
C ILE A 128 -4.21 -12.00 3.48
N LEU A 129 -3.03 -11.37 3.57
CA LEU A 129 -2.39 -10.71 2.43
C LEU A 129 -2.03 -11.69 1.32
N SER A 130 -1.53 -12.88 1.68
CA SER A 130 -1.20 -13.92 0.68
C SER A 130 -2.46 -14.44 0.00
N ALA A 131 -3.53 -14.69 0.76
CA ALA A 131 -4.81 -15.12 0.21
C ALA A 131 -5.39 -14.06 -0.75
N ALA A 132 -5.39 -12.79 -0.34
CA ALA A 132 -5.84 -11.68 -1.18
C ALA A 132 -4.98 -11.54 -2.46
N ALA A 133 -3.66 -11.72 -2.36
CA ALA A 133 -2.77 -11.68 -3.52
C ALA A 133 -3.06 -12.83 -4.51
N ILE A 134 -3.32 -14.03 -3.99
CA ILE A 134 -3.69 -15.20 -4.80
C ILE A 134 -5.05 -14.95 -5.48
N GLU A 135 -6.04 -14.50 -4.72
CA GLU A 135 -7.38 -14.17 -5.24
C GLU A 135 -7.30 -13.15 -6.37
N HIS A 136 -6.58 -12.05 -6.16
CA HIS A 136 -6.43 -11.00 -7.16
C HIS A 136 -5.63 -11.48 -8.38
N GLY A 137 -4.59 -12.30 -8.18
CA GLY A 137 -3.82 -12.89 -9.27
C GLY A 137 -4.64 -13.87 -10.12
N LEU A 138 -5.46 -14.70 -9.46
CA LEU A 138 -6.40 -15.62 -10.13
C LEU A 138 -7.47 -14.85 -10.89
N PHE A 139 -8.02 -13.78 -10.31
CA PHE A 139 -8.99 -12.93 -10.99
C PHE A 139 -8.42 -12.31 -12.26
N VAL A 140 -7.22 -11.72 -12.20
CA VAL A 140 -6.56 -11.14 -13.38
C VAL A 140 -6.28 -12.22 -14.44
N THR A 141 -5.78 -13.39 -14.03
CA THR A 141 -5.53 -14.51 -14.96
C THR A 141 -6.83 -14.98 -15.61
N TYR A 142 -7.91 -15.09 -14.83
CA TYR A 142 -9.23 -15.46 -15.32
C TYR A 142 -9.71 -14.47 -16.39
N CYS A 143 -9.64 -13.16 -16.14
CA CYS A 143 -10.02 -12.14 -17.12
C CYS A 143 -9.25 -12.29 -18.43
N ILE A 144 -7.91 -12.43 -18.38
CA ILE A 144 -7.08 -12.60 -19.57
C ILE A 144 -7.48 -13.85 -20.36
N THR A 145 -7.62 -15.00 -19.68
CA THR A 145 -7.99 -16.26 -20.35
C THR A 145 -9.41 -16.26 -20.90
N PHE A 146 -10.33 -15.54 -20.27
CA PHE A 146 -11.70 -15.39 -20.74
C PHE A 146 -11.76 -14.61 -22.05
N GLU A 147 -11.00 -13.53 -22.18
CA GLU A 147 -10.89 -12.76 -23.42
C GLU A 147 -10.25 -13.57 -24.56
N GLU A 148 -9.20 -14.34 -24.27
CA GLU A 148 -8.55 -15.23 -25.25
C GLU A 148 -9.49 -16.33 -25.74
N PHE A 149 -10.28 -16.93 -24.84
CA PHE A 149 -11.22 -18.00 -25.18
C PHE A 149 -12.41 -17.49 -26.02
N ASN A 150 -12.85 -16.24 -25.83
CA ASN A 150 -13.96 -15.66 -26.57
C ASN A 150 -13.59 -15.27 -28.03
N GLY A 151 -12.35 -15.53 -28.46
CA GLY A 151 -11.93 -15.55 -29.86
C GLY A 151 -11.86 -14.19 -30.56
N ASN A 152 -11.92 -13.08 -29.83
CA ASN A 152 -12.07 -11.76 -30.45
C ASN A 152 -10.75 -11.03 -30.74
N ILE A 153 -9.57 -11.61 -30.44
CA ILE A 153 -8.31 -10.86 -30.54
C ILE A 153 -7.15 -11.76 -30.99
N THR A 154 -6.51 -11.39 -32.08
CA THR A 154 -5.28 -11.98 -32.64
C THR A 154 -4.00 -11.46 -31.97
N ILE A 155 -4.14 -10.60 -30.95
CA ILE A 155 -3.07 -9.99 -30.16
C ILE A 155 -3.05 -10.71 -28.80
N ASN A 156 -1.87 -10.95 -28.23
CA ASN A 156 -1.73 -11.62 -26.92
C ASN A 156 -2.69 -10.99 -25.90
N GLY A 157 -3.53 -11.77 -25.21
CA GLY A 157 -4.57 -11.24 -24.32
C GLY A 157 -4.03 -10.30 -23.23
N PHE A 158 -2.75 -10.45 -22.90
CA PHE A 158 -2.01 -9.54 -22.03
C PHE A 158 -1.89 -8.11 -22.57
N GLU A 159 -1.60 -7.92 -23.87
CA GLU A 159 -1.50 -6.59 -24.48
C GLU A 159 -2.86 -5.91 -24.56
N HIS A 160 -3.92 -6.66 -24.86
CA HIS A 160 -5.29 -6.12 -24.86
C HIS A 160 -5.73 -5.68 -23.45
N PHE A 161 -5.51 -6.52 -22.44
CA PHE A 161 -5.80 -6.19 -21.04
C PHE A 161 -5.05 -4.91 -20.58
N MET A 162 -3.76 -4.79 -20.92
CA MET A 162 -2.96 -3.60 -20.58
C MET A 162 -3.44 -2.33 -21.29
N THR A 163 -3.99 -2.45 -22.50
CA THR A 163 -4.38 -1.30 -23.34
C THR A 163 -5.82 -0.86 -23.07
N ASN A 164 -6.76 -1.80 -22.92
CA ASN A 164 -8.19 -1.49 -22.80
C ASN A 164 -8.69 -1.42 -21.34
N ASP A 165 -8.23 -2.31 -20.45
CA ASP A 165 -8.77 -2.41 -19.08
C ASP A 165 -8.08 -1.51 -18.07
N VAL A 166 -6.87 -1.02 -18.35
CA VAL A 166 -6.25 0.01 -17.52
C VAL A 166 -6.67 1.39 -18.02
N TYR A 167 -7.90 1.78 -17.69
CA TYR A 167 -8.56 3.04 -18.08
C TYR A 167 -7.70 4.30 -17.87
N VAL A 168 -6.72 4.24 -16.97
CA VAL A 168 -5.76 5.32 -16.67
C VAL A 168 -4.82 5.61 -17.84
N PHE A 169 -4.46 4.59 -18.64
CA PHE A 169 -3.43 4.70 -19.68
C PHE A 169 -4.00 4.98 -21.08
N ASN A 170 -5.32 4.94 -21.27
CA ASN A 170 -5.98 5.30 -22.54
C ASN A 170 -5.76 6.77 -22.97
N TYR A 171 -5.33 7.64 -22.05
CA TYR A 171 -5.02 9.05 -22.33
C TYR A 171 -3.57 9.31 -22.72
N ILE A 172 -2.70 8.29 -22.68
CA ILE A 172 -1.29 8.41 -23.07
C ILE A 172 -1.11 7.58 -24.35
N SER A 173 -1.02 8.25 -25.49
CA SER A 173 -0.73 7.58 -26.76
C SER A 173 0.64 6.88 -26.69
N TYR A 174 0.64 5.55 -26.61
CA TYR A 174 1.86 4.76 -26.78
C TYR A 174 2.16 4.68 -28.28
N THR A 175 3.15 5.45 -28.72
CA THR A 175 3.77 5.28 -30.03
C THR A 175 4.95 4.33 -29.86
N TRP A 176 4.83 3.12 -30.44
CA TRP A 176 5.97 2.27 -30.75
C TRP A 176 6.46 2.59 -32.15
#